data_AF-B9T8U2-F1
#
_entry.id   AF-B9T8U2-F1
#
_cell.length_a   1.000
_cell.length_b   1.000
_cell.length_c   1.000
_cell.angle_alpha   90.00
_cell.angle_beta   90.00
_cell.angle_gamma   90.00
#
_symmetry.space_group_name_H-M   'P 1'
#
loop_
_entity.id
_entity.type
_entity.pdbx_description
1 polymer ?
#
loop_
_entity_poly.entity_id
_entity_poly.type
_entity_poly.pdbx_seq_one_letter_code
_entity_poly.pdbx_strand_id
1 'polypeptide(L)'
;MPIPGKQVKPGVWVGLNVHIDWEHTQIEGPVYIGSGSRIDKNTRIVGPTWINSGCHIQRDSTVIRSILFDYTRIAQGYAIEDRIVCGEYCVDRNGRMVHMDDDNCDIIWTDAREKVVYPQNYAYARL
;
A
#
# COMPACT_ATOMS: atom_id res chain seq x y z
N MET A 1 -23.93 0.81 3.53
CA MET A 1 -23.14 0.12 4.57
C MET A 1 -22.14 1.11 5.14
N PRO A 2 -21.96 1.22 6.47
CA PRO A 2 -20.94 2.11 7.03
C PRO A 2 -19.54 1.63 6.65
N ILE A 3 -18.57 2.55 6.55
CA ILE A 3 -17.15 2.19 6.37
C ILE A 3 -16.67 1.51 7.66
N PRO A 4 -15.97 0.36 7.58
CA PRO A 4 -15.45 -0.33 8.77
C PRO A 4 -14.47 0.53 9.58
N GLY A 5 -14.29 0.14 10.84
CA GLY A 5 -13.33 0.77 11.74
C GLY A 5 -13.79 2.11 12.32
N LYS A 6 -12.83 2.89 12.82
CA LYS A 6 -13.07 4.19 13.45
C LYS A 6 -12.62 5.30 12.51
N GLN A 7 -13.45 6.30 12.30
CA GLN A 7 -13.03 7.54 11.65
C GLN A 7 -12.15 8.35 12.62
N VAL A 8 -10.88 8.53 12.28
CA VAL A 8 -9.89 9.21 13.15
C VAL A 8 -9.56 10.63 12.69
N LYS A 9 -9.80 10.92 11.40
CA LYS A 9 -9.80 12.26 10.80
C LYS A 9 -10.95 12.34 9.80
N PRO A 10 -11.44 13.54 9.42
CA PRO A 10 -12.43 13.67 8.36
C PRO A 10 -12.00 12.90 7.10
N GLY A 11 -12.83 11.96 6.65
CA GLY A 11 -12.52 11.13 5.49
C GLY A 11 -11.46 10.03 5.71
N VAL A 12 -10.97 9.78 6.92
CA VAL A 12 -9.96 8.73 7.18
C VAL A 12 -10.44 7.76 8.24
N TRP A 13 -10.59 6.49 7.85
CA TRP A 13 -11.02 5.39 8.70
C TRP A 13 -9.88 4.40 8.92
N VAL A 14 -9.76 3.90 10.14
CA VAL A 14 -8.75 2.91 10.50
C VAL A 14 -9.34 1.73 11.26
N GLY A 15 -8.83 0.55 10.98
CA GLY A 15 -9.08 -0.68 11.73
C GLY A 15 -8.34 -0.72 13.07
N LEU A 16 -8.38 -1.89 13.71
CA LEU A 16 -7.68 -2.12 14.98
C LEU A 16 -6.18 -2.31 14.75
N ASN A 17 -5.36 -1.94 15.73
CA ASN A 17 -3.91 -2.20 15.73
C ASN A 17 -3.17 -1.67 14.49
N VAL A 18 -3.62 -0.56 13.92
CA VAL A 18 -2.85 0.14 12.87
C VAL A 18 -1.66 0.86 13.50
N HIS A 19 -0.50 0.78 12.85
CA HIS A 19 0.68 1.56 13.22
C HIS A 19 0.93 2.60 12.14
N ILE A 20 0.81 3.88 12.49
CA ILE A 20 0.92 4.99 11.53
C ILE A 20 1.83 6.05 12.14
N ASP A 21 2.85 6.47 11.41
CA ASP A 21 3.59 7.70 11.73
C ASP A 21 2.71 8.91 11.36
N TRP A 22 1.93 9.41 12.31
CA TRP A 22 1.01 10.53 12.09
C TRP A 22 1.69 11.88 11.91
N GLU A 23 2.95 12.02 12.32
CA GLU A 23 3.70 13.27 12.27
C GLU A 23 4.23 13.52 10.85
N HIS A 24 4.74 12.47 10.21
CA HIS A 24 5.42 12.57 8.92
C HIS A 24 4.59 12.08 7.73
N THR A 25 3.40 11.51 7.95
CA THR A 25 2.55 10.96 6.90
C THR A 25 1.45 11.92 6.48
N GLN A 26 1.23 12.06 5.17
CA GLN A 26 0.12 12.82 4.59
C GLN A 26 -1.00 11.87 4.18
N ILE A 27 -2.20 12.02 4.77
CA ILE A 27 -3.38 11.20 4.45
C ILE A 27 -4.55 12.11 4.12
N GLU A 28 -5.02 12.05 2.88
CA GLU A 28 -6.13 12.84 2.35
C GLU A 28 -7.29 11.93 1.95
N GLY A 29 -8.43 12.08 2.64
CA GLY A 29 -9.60 11.23 2.47
C GLY A 29 -10.32 11.36 1.12
N PRO A 30 -11.19 10.40 0.75
CA PRO A 30 -11.59 9.24 1.56
C PRO A 30 -10.56 8.10 1.54
N VAL A 31 -10.13 7.65 2.72
CA VAL A 31 -9.13 6.59 2.90
C VAL A 31 -9.59 5.62 3.98
N TYR A 32 -9.53 4.32 3.69
CA TYR A 32 -9.65 3.26 4.69
C TYR A 32 -8.32 2.51 4.85
N ILE A 33 -7.92 2.26 6.09
CA ILE A 33 -6.72 1.50 6.45
C ILE A 33 -7.12 0.33 7.35
N GLY A 34 -6.97 -0.88 6.83
CA GLY A 34 -7.38 -2.13 7.47
C GLY A 34 -6.54 -2.47 8.70
N SER A 35 -7.11 -3.32 9.55
CA SER A 35 -6.50 -3.71 10.83
C SER A 35 -5.10 -4.30 10.67
N GLY A 36 -4.22 -4.05 11.64
CA GLY A 36 -2.85 -4.57 11.64
C GLY A 36 -1.94 -3.99 10.56
N SER A 37 -2.41 -3.00 9.78
CA SER A 37 -1.57 -2.36 8.76
C SER A 37 -0.53 -1.43 9.37
N ARG A 38 0.61 -1.31 8.70
CA ARG A 38 1.72 -0.44 9.05
C ARG A 38 1.95 0.60 7.97
N ILE A 39 1.96 1.86 8.35
CA ILE A 39 2.24 3.01 7.49
C ILE A 39 3.49 3.69 8.04
N ASP A 40 4.61 3.55 7.33
CA ASP A 40 5.87 4.16 7.72
C ASP A 40 5.90 5.66 7.41
N LYS A 41 6.92 6.35 7.93
CA LYS A 41 7.12 7.78 7.80
C LYS A 41 7.24 8.27 6.35
N ASN A 42 6.97 9.56 6.15
CA ASN A 42 7.06 10.25 4.87
C ASN A 42 6.19 9.64 3.77
N THR A 43 5.16 8.87 4.14
CA THR A 43 4.25 8.29 3.16
C THR A 43 3.18 9.31 2.77
N ARG A 44 2.67 9.16 1.55
CA ARG A 44 1.56 9.96 1.03
C ARG A 44 0.43 9.05 0.58
N ILE A 45 -0.75 9.20 1.17
CA ILE A 45 -1.93 8.38 0.88
C ILE A 45 -3.08 9.30 0.50
N VAL A 46 -3.57 9.20 -0.74
CA VAL A 46 -4.63 10.08 -1.26
C VAL A 46 -5.81 9.25 -1.75
N GLY A 47 -7.01 9.65 -1.33
CA GLY A 47 -8.27 8.97 -1.64
C GLY A 47 -8.79 9.19 -3.06
N PRO A 48 -9.78 8.38 -3.51
CA PRO A 48 -10.35 7.22 -2.80
C PRO A 48 -9.38 6.03 -2.73
N THR A 49 -8.92 5.66 -1.54
CA THR A 49 -7.94 4.59 -1.34
C THR A 49 -8.41 3.61 -0.27
N TRP A 50 -8.29 2.31 -0.57
CA TRP A 50 -8.66 1.22 0.32
C TRP A 50 -7.46 0.30 0.55
N ILE A 51 -6.88 0.40 1.74
CA ILE A 51 -5.77 -0.46 2.17
C ILE A 51 -6.38 -1.53 3.07
N ASN A 52 -6.35 -2.79 2.65
CA ASN A 52 -6.92 -3.88 3.43
C ASN A 52 -5.97 -4.31 4.59
N SER A 53 -6.27 -5.41 5.27
CA SER A 53 -5.64 -5.74 6.55
C SER A 53 -4.20 -6.22 6.39
N GLY A 54 -3.36 -5.91 7.38
CA GLY A 54 -1.96 -6.36 7.42
C GLY A 54 -1.07 -5.80 6.31
N CYS A 55 -1.49 -4.75 5.62
CA CYS A 55 -0.66 -4.10 4.60
C CYS A 55 0.52 -3.35 5.22
N HIS A 56 1.60 -3.18 4.46
CA HIS A 56 2.75 -2.39 4.87
C HIS A 56 3.12 -1.36 3.78
N ILE A 57 2.83 -0.09 4.03
CA ILE A 57 3.26 1.00 3.17
C ILE A 57 4.61 1.48 3.72
N GLN A 58 5.68 1.14 3.01
CA GLN A 58 7.02 1.49 3.45
C GLN A 58 7.28 2.99 3.32
N ARG A 59 8.35 3.42 3.98
CA ARG A 59 8.73 4.82 4.06
C ARG A 59 8.89 5.45 2.68
N ASP A 60 8.62 6.74 2.60
CA ASP A 60 8.80 7.55 1.38
C ASP A 60 7.93 7.07 0.19
N SER A 61 7.01 6.12 0.39
CA SER A 61 6.12 5.56 -0.65
C SER A 61 4.83 6.36 -0.78
N THR A 62 4.20 6.25 -1.95
CA THR A 62 2.97 6.97 -2.30
C THR A 62 1.87 6.01 -2.75
N VAL A 63 0.64 6.18 -2.26
CA VAL A 63 -0.54 5.40 -2.67
C VAL A 63 -1.68 6.36 -2.99
N ILE A 64 -2.16 6.36 -4.23
CA ILE A 64 -3.14 7.33 -4.72
C ILE A 64 -4.25 6.59 -5.47
N ARG A 65 -5.51 6.80 -5.05
CA ARG A 65 -6.69 6.27 -5.74
C ARG A 65 -6.63 4.76 -6.01
N SER A 66 -6.24 4.00 -5.00
CA SER A 66 -5.87 2.58 -5.16
C SER A 66 -6.53 1.64 -4.16
N ILE A 67 -6.62 0.37 -4.53
CA ILE A 67 -7.08 -0.71 -3.66
C ILE A 67 -5.92 -1.69 -3.46
N LEU A 68 -5.51 -1.89 -2.21
CA LEU A 68 -4.50 -2.87 -1.83
C LEU A 68 -5.16 -3.99 -1.03
N PHE A 69 -5.09 -5.22 -1.51
CA PHE A 69 -5.61 -6.39 -0.80
C PHE A 69 -4.72 -6.79 0.37
N ASP A 70 -5.22 -7.73 1.18
CA ASP A 70 -4.60 -8.13 2.44
C ASP A 70 -3.12 -8.48 2.26
N TYR A 71 -2.31 -8.07 3.23
CA TYR A 71 -0.87 -8.33 3.27
C TYR A 71 -0.10 -7.77 2.08
N THR A 72 -0.59 -6.74 1.40
CA THR A 72 0.19 -6.06 0.37
C THR A 72 1.25 -5.16 1.02
N ARG A 73 2.52 -5.33 0.64
CA ARG A 73 3.61 -4.41 0.97
C ARG A 73 4.00 -3.57 -0.23
N ILE A 74 3.97 -2.25 -0.10
CA ILE A 74 4.51 -1.33 -1.12
C ILE A 74 5.96 -1.03 -0.76
N ALA A 75 6.87 -1.23 -1.71
CA ALA A 75 8.29 -1.01 -1.49
C ALA A 75 8.61 0.47 -1.22
N GLN A 76 9.65 0.69 -0.43
CA GLN A 76 10.15 2.01 -0.07
C GLN A 76 10.40 2.88 -1.30
N GLY A 77 9.85 4.10 -1.28
CA GLY A 77 10.06 5.10 -2.34
C GLY A 77 9.26 4.85 -3.62
N TYR A 78 8.50 3.76 -3.71
CA TYR A 78 7.65 3.48 -4.85
C TYR A 78 6.27 4.14 -4.73
N ALA A 79 5.70 4.48 -5.88
CA ALA A 79 4.38 5.08 -5.98
C ALA A 79 3.41 4.11 -6.68
N ILE A 80 2.21 3.96 -6.14
CA ILE A 80 1.10 3.28 -6.78
C ILE A 80 -0.03 4.29 -6.96
N GLU A 81 -0.50 4.45 -8.19
CA GLU A 81 -1.56 5.37 -8.55
C GLU A 81 -2.56 4.72 -9.51
N ASP A 82 -3.86 4.85 -9.21
CA ASP A 82 -4.96 4.31 -10.04
C ASP A 82 -4.85 2.80 -10.28
N ARG A 83 -4.53 2.03 -9.23
CA ARG A 83 -4.32 0.58 -9.32
C ARG A 83 -5.04 -0.26 -8.27
N ILE A 84 -5.33 -1.50 -8.64
CA ILE A 84 -5.77 -2.57 -7.75
C ILE A 84 -4.65 -3.60 -7.64
N VAL A 85 -4.17 -3.86 -6.41
CA VAL A 85 -3.14 -4.87 -6.12
C VAL A 85 -3.79 -6.03 -5.37
N CYS A 86 -3.67 -7.24 -5.91
CA CYS A 86 -4.22 -8.47 -5.35
C CYS A 86 -3.23 -9.62 -5.51
N GLY A 87 -2.60 -10.03 -4.40
CA GLY A 87 -1.56 -11.05 -4.42
C GLY A 87 -0.41 -10.65 -5.35
N GLU A 88 -0.10 -11.51 -6.30
CA GLU A 88 0.99 -11.33 -7.27
C GLU A 88 0.58 -10.49 -8.50
N TYR A 89 -0.65 -9.97 -8.53
CA TYR A 89 -1.18 -9.22 -9.66
C TYR A 89 -1.49 -7.78 -9.29
N CYS A 90 -1.23 -6.88 -10.23
CA CYS A 90 -1.65 -5.50 -10.19
C CYS A 90 -2.33 -5.12 -11.50
N VAL A 91 -3.46 -4.40 -11.41
CA VAL A 91 -4.22 -3.92 -12.57
C VAL A 91 -4.36 -2.41 -12.49
N ASP A 92 -4.03 -1.71 -13.58
CA ASP A 92 -4.18 -0.26 -13.68
C ASP A 92 -5.58 0.16 -14.22
N ARG A 93 -5.85 1.46 -14.20
CA ARG A 93 -7.08 2.06 -14.76
C ARG A 93 -7.37 1.76 -16.24
N ASN A 94 -6.37 1.35 -17.02
CA ASN A 94 -6.52 1.04 -18.44
C ASN A 94 -6.75 -0.47 -18.65
N GLY A 95 -6.81 -1.25 -17.57
CA GLY A 95 -6.95 -2.70 -17.62
C GLY A 95 -5.63 -3.42 -17.92
N ARG A 96 -4.48 -2.72 -17.87
CA ARG A 96 -3.18 -3.38 -17.98
C ARG A 96 -2.94 -4.16 -16.69
N MET A 97 -2.78 -5.47 -16.84
CA MET A 97 -2.37 -6.36 -15.75
C MET A 97 -0.86 -6.59 -15.81
N VAL A 98 -0.22 -6.50 -14.66
CA VAL A 98 1.19 -6.86 -14.46
C VAL A 98 1.29 -7.89 -13.35
N HIS A 99 2.17 -8.87 -13.55
CA HIS A 99 2.56 -9.84 -12.52
C HIS A 99 3.76 -9.29 -11.74
N MET A 100 3.94 -9.67 -10.48
CA MET A 100 5.04 -9.22 -9.63
C MET A 100 6.43 -9.54 -10.22
N ASP A 101 6.52 -10.61 -11.00
CA ASP A 101 7.75 -11.04 -11.68
C ASP A 101 7.98 -10.40 -13.06
N ASP A 102 7.09 -9.53 -13.52
CA ASP A 102 7.26 -8.86 -14.81
C ASP A 102 8.41 -7.84 -14.74
N ASP A 103 9.43 -8.04 -15.56
CA ASP A 103 10.60 -7.17 -15.65
C ASP A 103 10.27 -5.74 -16.12
N ASN A 104 9.11 -5.56 -16.75
CA ASN A 104 8.63 -4.25 -17.19
C ASN A 104 7.70 -3.57 -16.17
N CYS A 105 7.72 -4.00 -14.91
CA CYS A 105 6.92 -3.40 -13.88
C CYS A 105 7.54 -2.09 -13.37
N ASP A 106 6.76 -1.01 -13.39
CA ASP A 106 7.15 0.31 -12.88
C ASP A 106 6.88 0.49 -11.38
N ILE A 107 6.38 -0.56 -10.72
CA ILE A 107 6.09 -0.60 -9.29
C ILE A 107 6.72 -1.84 -8.66
N ILE A 108 6.99 -1.77 -7.36
CA ILE A 108 7.43 -2.94 -6.58
C ILE A 108 6.49 -3.12 -5.39
N TRP A 109 5.90 -4.31 -5.31
CA TRP A 109 5.13 -4.77 -4.16
C TRP A 109 5.46 -6.22 -3.86
N THR A 110 5.25 -6.65 -2.62
CA THR A 110 5.45 -8.04 -2.16
C THR A 110 4.38 -8.43 -1.14
N ASP A 111 4.40 -9.68 -0.66
CA ASP A 111 3.67 -10.07 0.53
C ASP A 111 4.32 -9.45 1.79
N ALA A 112 3.51 -8.82 2.64
CA ALA A 112 3.91 -8.12 3.86
C ALA A 112 4.32 -9.07 5.00
N ARG A 113 4.05 -10.37 4.87
CA ARG A 113 4.44 -11.41 5.83
C ARG A 113 5.83 -11.98 5.55
N GLU A 114 6.32 -11.81 4.33
CA GLU A 114 7.67 -12.26 3.94
C GLU A 114 8.76 -11.32 4.47
N LYS A 115 10.00 -11.82 4.54
CA LYS A 115 11.15 -10.99 4.92
C LYS A 115 11.30 -9.83 3.94
N VAL A 116 11.51 -8.63 4.49
CA VAL A 116 11.76 -7.44 3.67
C VAL A 116 13.08 -7.62 2.92
N VAL A 117 13.01 -7.64 1.59
CA VAL A 117 14.15 -7.44 0.70
C VAL A 117 14.18 -5.95 0.36
N TYR A 118 15.31 -5.27 0.52
CA TYR A 118 15.43 -3.83 0.20
C TYR A 118 15.86 -3.61 -1.26
N PRO A 119 15.56 -2.46 -1.90
CA PRO A 119 15.86 -2.11 -3.30
C PRO A 119 17.24 -2.56 -3.80
N GLN A 120 18.28 -2.38 -2.99
CA GLN A 120 19.65 -2.78 -3.33
C GLN A 120 19.84 -4.28 -3.55
N ASN A 121 18.90 -5.11 -3.08
CA ASN A 121 18.92 -6.56 -3.15
C ASN A 121 17.82 -7.15 -4.05
N TYR A 122 16.88 -6.39 -4.63
CA TYR A 122 15.84 -6.99 -5.49
C TYR A 122 16.43 -7.59 -6.78
N ALA A 123 17.49 -6.99 -7.32
CA ALA A 123 18.24 -7.57 -8.45
C ALA A 123 19.02 -8.84 -8.06
N TYR A 124 19.34 -9.02 -6.76
CA TYR A 124 20.12 -10.16 -6.25
C TYR A 124 19.27 -11.23 -5.57
N ALA A 125 18.03 -10.94 -5.20
CA ALA A 125 17.09 -11.88 -4.58
C ALA A 125 16.38 -12.79 -5.58
N ARG A 126 16.64 -12.62 -6.88
CA ARG A 126 16.17 -13.47 -7.99
C ARG A 126 17.24 -14.48 -8.47
N LEU A 127 18.31 -14.70 -7.71
CA LEU A 127 19.33 -15.76 -7.91
C LEU A 127 19.20 -16.81 -6.80
#